data_AF-A0A7W3YDW8-F1
#
_entry.id   AF-A0A7W3YDW8-F1
#
_cell.length_a   1.000
_cell.length_b   1.000
_cell.length_c   1.000
_cell.angle_alpha   90.00
_cell.angle_beta   90.00
_cell.angle_gamma   90.00
#
_symmetry.space_group_name_H-M   'P 1'
#
loop_
_entity.id
_entity.type
_entity.pdbx_description
1 polymer ?
#
loop_
_entity_poly.entity_id
_entity_poly.type
_entity_poly.pdbx_seq_one_letter_code
_entity_poly.pdbx_strand_id
1 'polypeptide(L)'
;MKQTERAQLERMLKAELQGTVDRQKRIEGQGMHPLVLSSRFEHRDEFGTGANAPWLIVDMGKGYLPRNSDYNRGVRYIGADFEDAMSAISMAAHELLRDVVKINGVEILFEGRDIYHYYPEEAPPERLRSYQPDTNRFTTNGTVVVAAGHGVYLHYDSACGTPWCPQRDQHNGIVEDFITPAYADELSHWLIERSHETLGAIARPRSQSPELHTASGHPWWQMGARYALEAAFPTEAEIWASLPSSPEANREALEDIRSRPKFANHIKAATLLHLHTNASENTTITGTRVYYQTGRPADSSLGNSILCYMKELIQAQGPYEDYYVATAAEPNNKGKNRLAEMPSVIVESGFHTNPSDAAALKDPAFRTAAMKGVEKGYRLHAEGEPCKEFRVTDIPMIGAGSNPPGKYVPLLAHYEGYPQLPATIEIETLHCPAGVECEDGTYPTMGTESPLLFPFRCGGDPPEQQIIEFRARLTDADGVRTEWHEGSFTCMGMVFPDVS
;
A
#
# COMPACT_ATOMS: atom_id res chain seq x y z
N MET A 1 -6.12 -6.36 28.14
CA MET A 1 -6.02 -7.84 28.31
C MET A 1 -5.51 -8.14 29.72
N LYS A 2 -6.14 -9.06 30.47
CA LYS A 2 -5.65 -9.45 31.80
C LYS A 2 -4.32 -10.20 31.66
N GLN A 3 -3.47 -10.14 32.69
CA GLN A 3 -2.13 -10.75 32.66
C GLN A 3 -2.15 -12.26 32.35
N THR A 4 -3.14 -12.99 32.87
CA THR A 4 -3.30 -14.44 32.63
C THR A 4 -3.69 -14.75 31.18
N GLU A 5 -4.59 -13.96 30.59
CA GLU A 5 -5.00 -14.07 29.18
C GLU A 5 -3.81 -13.77 28.26
N ARG A 6 -3.04 -12.74 28.59
CA ARG A 6 -1.81 -12.38 27.88
C ARG A 6 -0.80 -13.51 27.88
N ALA A 7 -0.49 -14.06 29.06
CA ALA A 7 0.46 -15.16 29.17
C ALA A 7 0.00 -16.43 28.42
N GLN A 8 -1.31 -16.67 28.35
CA GLN A 8 -1.85 -17.77 27.55
C GLN A 8 -1.68 -17.51 26.04
N LEU A 9 -2.01 -16.31 25.57
CA LEU A 9 -1.82 -15.91 24.17
C LEU A 9 -0.34 -15.99 23.76
N GLU A 10 0.57 -15.47 24.58
CA GLU A 10 2.02 -15.55 24.37
C GLU A 10 2.51 -17.01 24.26
N ARG A 11 1.96 -17.95 25.04
CA ARG A 11 2.29 -19.38 24.91
C ARG A 11 1.76 -20.01 23.62
N MET A 12 0.53 -19.66 23.22
CA MET A 12 -0.06 -20.16 21.98
C MET A 12 0.70 -19.65 20.76
N LEU A 13 1.01 -18.35 20.72
CA LEU A 13 1.81 -17.73 19.67
C LEU A 13 3.16 -18.41 19.52
N LYS A 14 3.87 -18.68 20.62
CA LYS A 14 5.16 -19.38 20.58
C LYS A 14 5.03 -20.73 19.86
N ALA A 15 3.98 -21.50 20.17
CA ALA A 15 3.78 -22.81 19.58
C ALA A 15 3.46 -22.72 18.07
N GLU A 16 2.57 -21.80 17.68
CA GLU A 16 2.20 -21.60 16.27
C GLU A 16 3.37 -21.05 15.43
N LEU A 17 4.13 -20.11 15.98
CA LEU A 17 5.33 -19.58 15.33
C LEU A 17 6.43 -20.63 15.24
N GLN A 18 6.59 -21.49 16.25
CA GLN A 18 7.50 -22.64 16.14
C GLN A 18 7.06 -23.57 15.01
N GLY A 19 5.76 -23.89 14.91
CA GLY A 19 5.23 -24.70 13.80
C GLY A 19 5.45 -24.06 12.42
N THR A 20 5.41 -22.72 12.34
CA THR A 20 5.78 -21.99 11.11
C THR A 20 7.26 -22.19 10.78
N VAL A 21 8.15 -22.00 11.75
CA VAL A 21 9.59 -22.23 11.59
C VAL A 21 9.89 -23.68 11.20
N ASP A 22 9.17 -24.64 11.76
CA ASP A 22 9.33 -26.09 11.49
C ASP A 22 9.04 -26.45 10.02
N ARG A 23 8.12 -25.74 9.36
CA ARG A 23 7.77 -25.96 7.94
C ARG A 23 8.73 -25.30 6.96
N GLN A 24 9.47 -24.27 7.39
CA GLN A 24 10.42 -23.59 6.53
C GLN A 24 11.56 -24.51 6.07
N LYS A 25 11.92 -24.38 4.79
CA LYS A 25 13.17 -24.95 4.26
C LYS A 25 14.36 -24.42 5.08
N ARG A 26 15.21 -25.32 5.57
CA ARG A 26 16.42 -24.93 6.31
C ARG A 26 17.45 -24.33 5.37
N ILE A 27 17.97 -23.18 5.75
CA ILE A 27 19.14 -22.56 5.12
C ILE A 27 20.39 -23.22 5.70
N GLU A 28 21.43 -23.36 4.89
CA GLU A 28 22.68 -24.01 5.29
C GLU A 28 23.21 -23.44 6.62
N GLY A 29 23.52 -24.34 7.54
CA GLY A 29 24.09 -24.01 8.85
C GLY A 29 23.07 -23.67 9.94
N GLN A 30 21.77 -23.59 9.62
CA GLN A 30 20.73 -23.50 10.65
C GLN A 30 20.66 -24.80 11.48
N GLY A 31 20.49 -24.63 12.78
CA GLY A 31 20.43 -25.70 13.78
C GLY A 31 19.08 -26.43 13.81
N MET A 32 19.02 -27.45 14.66
CA MET A 32 17.82 -28.27 14.88
C MET A 32 16.92 -27.65 15.98
N HIS A 33 15.65 -28.02 15.95
CA HIS A 33 14.56 -27.53 16.81
C HIS A 33 14.76 -27.74 18.33
N PRO A 34 14.11 -26.92 19.19
CA PRO A 34 13.29 -25.75 18.88
C PRO A 34 14.13 -24.49 18.62
N LEU A 35 13.60 -23.57 17.81
CA LEU A 35 14.28 -22.34 17.41
C LEU A 35 13.54 -21.06 17.83
N VAL A 36 12.27 -21.13 18.21
CA VAL A 36 11.53 -20.03 18.83
C VAL A 36 11.63 -20.18 20.35
N LEU A 37 12.38 -19.29 20.99
CA LEU A 37 12.59 -19.31 22.43
C LEU A 37 11.42 -18.69 23.18
N SER A 38 10.92 -17.55 22.71
CA SER A 38 9.77 -16.86 23.30
C SER A 38 9.02 -15.98 22.30
N SER A 39 7.75 -15.72 22.58
CA SER A 39 6.97 -14.65 21.95
C SER A 39 6.29 -13.84 23.05
N ARG A 40 6.54 -12.53 23.12
CA ARG A 40 6.02 -11.67 24.19
C ARG A 40 5.55 -10.33 23.66
N PHE A 41 4.55 -9.74 24.30
CA PHE A 41 4.15 -8.38 24.01
C PHE A 41 5.04 -7.37 24.75
N GLU A 42 5.42 -6.27 24.12
CA GLU A 42 6.24 -5.24 24.74
C GLU A 42 5.71 -3.86 24.35
N HIS A 43 5.42 -3.00 25.34
CA HIS A 43 5.03 -1.63 25.05
C HIS A 43 6.29 -0.81 24.84
N ARG A 44 6.41 -0.23 23.65
CA ARG A 44 7.48 0.69 23.28
C ARG A 44 6.86 1.94 22.69
N ASP A 45 7.31 3.10 23.16
CA ASP A 45 6.95 4.38 22.57
C ASP A 45 7.95 4.71 21.46
N GLU A 46 7.83 4.02 20.32
CA GLU A 46 8.81 4.14 19.23
C GLU A 46 8.78 5.54 18.59
N PHE A 47 7.64 6.24 18.63
CA PHE A 47 7.44 7.52 17.94
C PHE A 47 7.06 8.68 18.86
N GLY A 48 6.99 8.48 20.19
CA GLY A 48 6.55 9.53 21.11
C GLY A 48 5.08 9.92 20.93
N THR A 49 4.29 9.10 20.24
CA THR A 49 2.91 9.41 19.82
C THR A 49 1.87 9.03 20.86
N GLY A 50 2.27 8.37 21.95
CA GLY A 50 1.34 7.89 22.98
C GLY A 50 0.40 6.78 22.50
N ALA A 51 0.66 6.17 21.33
CA ALA A 51 -0.14 5.09 20.78
C ALA A 51 0.07 3.77 21.54
N ASN A 52 -1.01 3.23 22.09
CA ASN A 52 -1.03 2.20 23.14
C ASN A 52 -0.92 0.72 22.67
N ALA A 53 -0.67 0.43 21.39
CA ALA A 53 -0.54 -0.95 20.93
C ALA A 53 0.85 -1.53 21.26
N PRO A 54 0.96 -2.79 21.69
CA PRO A 54 2.25 -3.41 21.95
C PRO A 54 2.95 -3.84 20.66
N TRP A 55 4.27 -3.99 20.74
CA TRP A 55 5.07 -4.79 19.82
C TRP A 55 4.97 -6.27 20.17
N LEU A 56 5.01 -7.15 19.19
CA LEU A 56 5.29 -8.57 19.42
C LEU A 56 6.78 -8.81 19.26
N ILE A 57 7.44 -9.26 20.32
CA ILE A 57 8.84 -9.67 20.27
C ILE A 57 8.89 -11.18 20.13
N VAL A 58 9.49 -11.66 19.04
CA VAL A 58 9.76 -13.08 18.78
C VAL A 58 11.26 -13.31 18.96
N ASP A 59 11.64 -13.94 20.06
CA ASP A 59 13.05 -14.23 20.35
C ASP A 59 13.41 -15.62 19.85
N MET A 60 14.35 -15.67 18.91
CA MET A 60 14.83 -16.85 18.23
C MET A 60 16.13 -17.35 18.88
N GLY A 61 16.38 -18.65 18.83
CA GLY A 61 17.66 -19.22 19.20
C GLY A 61 18.71 -18.88 18.14
N LYS A 62 19.98 -18.74 18.56
CA LYS A 62 21.09 -18.48 17.63
C LYS A 62 21.25 -19.56 16.55
N GLY A 63 20.70 -20.76 16.78
CA GLY A 63 20.60 -21.80 15.77
C GLY A 63 19.77 -21.43 14.54
N TYR A 64 18.89 -20.42 14.61
CA TYR A 64 18.12 -19.97 13.45
C TYR A 64 18.94 -19.05 12.52
N LEU A 65 20.07 -18.49 12.97
CA LEU A 65 20.95 -17.73 12.10
C LEU A 65 21.64 -18.69 11.10
N PRO A 66 21.62 -18.37 9.80
CA PRO A 66 22.43 -19.08 8.81
C PRO A 66 23.90 -19.09 9.24
N ARG A 67 24.58 -20.23 9.05
CA ARG A 67 26.05 -20.31 9.17
C ARG A 67 26.63 -20.53 7.78
N ASN A 68 26.19 -19.73 6.82
CA ASN A 68 26.68 -19.84 5.46
C ASN A 68 28.19 -19.59 5.40
N SER A 69 28.82 -20.03 4.32
CA SER A 69 30.26 -19.91 4.12
C SER A 69 30.80 -18.46 4.19
N ASP A 70 29.92 -17.46 4.05
CA ASP A 70 30.23 -16.03 4.08
C ASP A 70 30.52 -15.50 5.49
N TYR A 71 29.79 -15.99 6.51
CA TYR A 71 30.09 -15.67 7.92
C TYR A 71 31.53 -16.01 8.31
N ASN A 72 32.06 -17.11 7.77
CA ASN A 72 33.43 -17.57 8.02
C ASN A 72 34.48 -16.93 7.09
N ARG A 73 34.07 -16.23 6.01
CA ARG A 73 34.95 -15.58 5.02
C ARG A 73 35.02 -14.05 5.16
N GLY A 74 34.28 -13.47 6.11
CA GLY A 74 34.38 -12.04 6.46
C GLY A 74 33.45 -11.11 5.68
N VAL A 75 32.56 -11.64 4.83
CA VAL A 75 31.48 -10.87 4.20
C VAL A 75 30.18 -11.23 4.92
N ARG A 76 29.55 -10.27 5.59
CA ARG A 76 28.32 -10.50 6.36
C ARG A 76 27.19 -9.70 5.73
N TYR A 77 26.25 -10.40 5.10
CA TYR A 77 25.02 -9.82 4.60
C TYR A 77 23.82 -10.69 4.97
N ILE A 78 22.63 -10.09 4.94
CA ILE A 78 21.37 -10.79 5.12
C ILE A 78 20.94 -11.30 3.74
N GLY A 79 21.04 -12.61 3.52
CA GLY A 79 20.66 -13.25 2.24
C GLY A 79 19.15 -13.24 1.99
N ALA A 80 18.76 -13.33 0.71
CA ALA A 80 17.37 -13.22 0.27
C ALA A 80 16.46 -14.30 0.90
N ASP A 81 16.90 -15.57 0.90
CA ASP A 81 16.16 -16.68 1.49
C ASP A 81 15.92 -16.49 3.00
N PHE A 82 16.89 -15.90 3.70
CA PHE A 82 16.78 -15.66 5.14
C PHE A 82 15.83 -14.50 5.45
N GLU A 83 15.87 -13.46 4.62
CA GLU A 83 14.92 -12.35 4.68
C GLU A 83 13.47 -12.82 4.45
N ASP A 84 13.25 -13.72 3.49
CA ASP A 84 11.95 -14.33 3.24
C ASP A 84 11.51 -15.23 4.40
N ALA A 85 12.41 -16.03 4.98
CA ALA A 85 12.11 -16.85 6.15
C ALA A 85 11.71 -16.01 7.39
N MET A 86 12.42 -14.90 7.66
CA MET A 86 12.03 -13.97 8.73
C MET A 86 10.69 -13.29 8.44
N SER A 87 10.44 -12.92 7.18
CA SER A 87 9.18 -12.29 6.78
C SER A 87 7.98 -13.23 6.95
N ALA A 88 8.16 -14.53 6.67
CA ALA A 88 7.12 -15.53 6.89
C ALA A 88 6.74 -15.65 8.38
N ILE A 89 7.70 -15.51 9.32
CA ILE A 89 7.40 -15.47 10.76
C ILE A 89 6.60 -14.22 11.11
N SER A 90 7.05 -13.05 10.64
CA SER A 90 6.35 -11.77 10.90
C SER A 90 4.92 -11.81 10.37
N MET A 91 4.73 -12.28 9.14
CA MET A 91 3.42 -12.45 8.53
C MET A 91 2.56 -13.43 9.32
N ALA A 92 3.07 -14.61 9.67
CA ALA A 92 2.31 -15.58 10.47
C ALA A 92 1.85 -14.98 11.80
N ALA A 93 2.70 -14.19 12.47
CA ALA A 93 2.34 -13.47 13.68
C ALA A 93 1.23 -12.44 13.45
N HIS A 94 1.34 -11.60 12.41
CA HIS A 94 0.29 -10.64 12.06
C HIS A 94 -1.04 -11.33 11.76
N GLU A 95 -1.02 -12.44 11.03
CA GLU A 95 -2.22 -13.22 10.68
C GLU A 95 -2.88 -13.86 11.90
N LEU A 96 -2.10 -14.45 12.81
CA LEU A 96 -2.60 -15.01 14.07
C LEU A 96 -3.22 -13.96 14.99
N LEU A 97 -2.82 -12.69 14.85
CA LEU A 97 -3.23 -11.59 15.73
C LEU A 97 -4.27 -10.65 15.14
N ARG A 98 -4.52 -10.72 13.83
CA ARG A 98 -5.31 -9.78 13.04
C ARG A 98 -6.61 -9.33 13.72
N ASP A 99 -7.40 -10.29 14.22
CA ASP A 99 -8.70 -10.05 14.84
C ASP A 99 -8.69 -10.27 16.37
N VAL A 100 -7.50 -10.37 16.97
CA VAL A 100 -7.30 -10.69 18.39
C VAL A 100 -6.73 -9.48 19.13
N VAL A 101 -5.61 -8.94 18.64
CA VAL A 101 -4.95 -7.78 19.25
C VAL A 101 -4.20 -6.98 18.18
N LYS A 102 -4.45 -5.67 18.16
CA LYS A 102 -3.68 -4.74 17.34
C LYS A 102 -2.25 -4.64 17.89
N ILE A 103 -1.27 -4.87 17.03
CA ILE A 103 0.15 -4.69 17.32
C ILE A 103 0.75 -3.59 16.44
N ASN A 104 1.82 -2.95 16.92
CA ASN A 104 2.59 -1.98 16.12
C ASN A 104 3.49 -2.66 15.09
N GLY A 105 3.90 -3.90 15.36
CA GLY A 105 4.80 -4.66 14.52
C GLY A 105 5.35 -5.89 15.23
N VAL A 106 6.12 -6.67 14.48
CA VAL A 106 6.84 -7.84 14.97
C VAL A 106 8.34 -7.55 14.93
N GLU A 107 9.01 -7.67 16.07
CA GLU A 107 10.47 -7.63 16.14
C GLU A 107 11.01 -9.04 16.37
N ILE A 108 11.89 -9.47 15.48
CA ILE A 108 12.59 -10.75 15.59
C ILE A 108 13.96 -10.50 16.21
N LEU A 109 14.18 -11.07 17.40
CA LEU A 109 15.46 -11.06 18.10
C LEU A 109 16.11 -12.44 18.03
N PHE A 110 17.41 -12.49 18.30
CA PHE A 110 18.19 -13.71 18.37
C PHE A 110 18.96 -13.72 19.70
N GLU A 111 18.53 -14.57 20.64
CA GLU A 111 19.02 -14.59 22.02
C GLU A 111 19.04 -13.18 22.66
N GLY A 112 17.95 -12.44 22.43
CA GLY A 112 17.76 -11.08 22.94
C GLY A 112 18.52 -9.98 22.20
N ARG A 113 19.16 -10.27 21.07
CA ARG A 113 19.89 -9.28 20.25
C ARG A 113 19.22 -9.09 18.89
N ASP A 114 19.26 -7.86 18.36
CA ASP A 114 18.77 -7.61 17.00
C ASP A 114 19.66 -8.27 15.93
N ILE A 115 19.16 -8.29 14.70
CA ILE A 115 19.88 -8.87 13.55
C ILE A 115 21.19 -8.14 13.22
N TYR A 116 21.28 -6.83 13.48
CA TYR A 116 22.46 -6.01 13.19
C TYR A 116 23.61 -6.26 14.16
N HIS A 117 23.35 -6.86 15.33
CA HIS A 117 24.42 -7.41 16.16
C HIS A 117 25.25 -8.47 15.41
N TYR A 118 24.60 -9.27 14.56
CA TYR A 118 25.23 -10.35 13.81
C TYR A 118 25.69 -9.91 12.42
N TYR A 119 24.99 -8.95 11.81
CA TYR A 119 25.27 -8.36 10.51
C TYR A 119 25.39 -6.83 10.60
N PRO A 120 26.43 -6.29 11.27
CA PRO A 120 26.56 -4.85 11.48
C PRO A 120 26.76 -4.05 10.17
N GLU A 121 27.29 -4.67 9.12
CA GLU A 121 27.50 -4.07 7.80
C GLU A 121 26.17 -3.81 7.05
N GLU A 122 25.10 -4.50 7.44
CA GLU A 122 23.76 -4.33 6.87
C GLU A 122 22.93 -3.28 7.64
N ALA A 123 23.48 -2.69 8.70
CA ALA A 123 22.81 -1.64 9.45
C ALA A 123 22.38 -0.46 8.55
N PRO A 124 21.13 0.03 8.64
CA PRO A 124 20.75 1.29 8.02
C PRO A 124 21.72 2.41 8.44
N PRO A 125 22.10 3.32 7.53
CA PRO A 125 22.93 4.49 7.85
C PRO A 125 22.43 5.23 9.08
N GLU A 126 23.35 5.66 9.95
CA GLU A 126 23.03 6.31 11.23
C GLU A 126 22.12 7.53 11.07
N ARG A 127 22.34 8.32 10.00
CA ARG A 127 21.49 9.47 9.61
C ARG A 127 20.01 9.13 9.42
N LEU A 128 19.68 7.89 9.06
CA LEU A 128 18.31 7.42 8.87
C LEU A 128 17.71 6.89 10.17
N ARG A 129 18.54 6.45 11.12
CA ARG A 129 18.12 6.04 12.47
C ARG A 129 17.82 7.23 13.37
N SER A 130 18.49 8.36 13.13
CA SER A 130 18.32 9.62 13.85
C SER A 130 17.48 10.65 13.10
N TYR A 131 16.90 10.29 11.94
CA TYR A 131 16.07 11.19 11.16
C TYR A 131 14.77 11.46 11.91
N GLN A 132 14.74 12.55 12.67
CA GLN A 132 13.48 13.18 13.02
C GLN A 132 12.97 13.85 11.76
N PRO A 133 11.76 13.53 11.29
CA PRO A 133 11.23 14.17 10.12
C PRO A 133 11.23 15.68 10.36
N ASP A 134 11.88 16.43 9.48
CA ASP A 134 11.33 17.74 9.18
C ASP A 134 10.01 17.41 8.47
N THR A 135 8.93 17.31 9.24
CA THR A 135 7.59 16.95 8.76
C THR A 135 7.10 17.89 7.66
N ASN A 136 7.83 18.99 7.44
CA ASN A 136 7.57 20.02 6.46
C ASN A 136 8.37 19.92 5.16
N ARG A 137 9.22 18.90 4.97
CA ARG A 137 10.01 18.78 3.72
C ARG A 137 10.04 17.36 3.17
N PHE A 138 8.89 16.83 2.79
CA PHE A 138 8.88 16.09 1.53
C PHE A 138 9.32 17.07 0.43
N THR A 139 10.36 16.73 -0.32
CA THR A 139 10.70 17.51 -1.51
C THR A 139 9.57 17.34 -2.52
N THR A 140 8.67 18.31 -2.57
CA THR A 140 7.75 18.49 -3.68
C THR A 140 8.56 18.68 -4.96
N ASN A 141 8.05 18.18 -6.08
CA ASN A 141 8.71 18.19 -7.38
C ASN A 141 9.98 17.30 -7.45
N GLY A 142 10.01 16.20 -6.69
CA GLY A 142 11.13 15.25 -6.64
C GLY A 142 11.02 14.09 -7.63
N THR A 143 12.13 13.37 -7.86
CA THR A 143 12.09 12.12 -8.67
C THR A 143 11.50 10.98 -7.85
N VAL A 144 10.45 10.32 -8.38
CA VAL A 144 9.88 9.10 -7.80
C VAL A 144 10.42 7.90 -8.55
N VAL A 145 11.02 6.95 -7.83
CA VAL A 145 11.43 5.67 -8.40
C VAL A 145 10.29 4.68 -8.23
N VAL A 146 9.78 4.16 -9.34
CA VAL A 146 8.74 3.12 -9.34
C VAL A 146 9.35 1.80 -9.77
N ALA A 147 9.54 0.90 -8.81
CA ALA A 147 10.31 -0.33 -8.96
C ALA A 147 9.41 -1.57 -9.04
N ALA A 148 9.18 -2.10 -10.25
CA ALA A 148 8.48 -3.37 -10.47
C ALA A 148 9.28 -4.56 -9.91
N GLY A 149 8.72 -5.30 -8.97
CA GLY A 149 9.36 -6.40 -8.27
C GLY A 149 9.98 -7.47 -9.16
N HIS A 150 11.09 -8.04 -8.69
CA HIS A 150 11.73 -9.22 -9.29
C HIS A 150 12.09 -9.07 -10.78
N GLY A 151 12.32 -10.19 -11.47
CA GLY A 151 12.77 -10.28 -12.85
C GLY A 151 13.71 -11.47 -13.04
N VAL A 152 13.83 -11.94 -14.28
CA VAL A 152 14.72 -13.04 -14.65
C VAL A 152 16.16 -12.71 -14.26
N TYR A 153 16.84 -13.68 -13.64
CA TYR A 153 18.21 -13.57 -13.16
C TYR A 153 19.02 -14.83 -13.44
N LEU A 154 20.34 -14.66 -13.42
CA LEU A 154 21.29 -15.76 -13.55
C LEU A 154 21.42 -16.51 -12.21
N HIS A 155 21.09 -17.80 -12.21
CA HIS A 155 21.33 -18.74 -11.13
C HIS A 155 22.61 -19.54 -11.41
N TYR A 156 23.53 -19.61 -10.44
CA TYR A 156 24.83 -20.29 -10.61
C TYR A 156 24.79 -21.80 -10.35
N ASP A 157 23.62 -22.35 -10.06
CA ASP A 157 23.40 -23.80 -9.95
C ASP A 157 22.25 -24.27 -10.86
N SER A 158 21.93 -25.57 -10.82
CA SER A 158 20.89 -26.17 -11.66
C SER A 158 19.48 -26.16 -11.05
N ALA A 159 19.22 -25.44 -9.94
CA ALA A 159 17.93 -25.45 -9.23
C ALA A 159 16.77 -25.02 -10.13
N CYS A 160 17.02 -24.09 -11.06
CA CYS A 160 16.04 -23.58 -12.01
C CYS A 160 15.91 -24.39 -13.31
N GLY A 161 16.68 -25.47 -13.50
CA GLY A 161 16.74 -26.25 -14.74
C GLY A 161 17.40 -25.52 -15.94
N THR A 162 17.43 -24.19 -15.93
CA THR A 162 18.21 -23.35 -16.83
C THR A 162 18.98 -22.30 -16.01
N PRO A 163 20.09 -21.74 -16.52
CA PRO A 163 20.84 -20.72 -15.80
C PRO A 163 20.03 -19.42 -15.59
N TRP A 164 19.03 -19.14 -16.43
CA TRP A 164 18.24 -17.91 -16.35
C TRP A 164 16.79 -18.21 -15.98
N CYS A 165 16.35 -17.79 -14.81
CA CYS A 165 15.01 -18.08 -14.31
C CYS A 165 14.37 -16.89 -13.61
N PRO A 166 13.02 -16.86 -13.50
CA PRO A 166 12.34 -15.92 -12.62
C PRO A 166 12.75 -16.14 -11.16
N GLN A 167 12.72 -15.07 -10.36
CA GLN A 167 12.98 -15.12 -8.92
C GLN A 167 11.83 -15.76 -8.13
N ARG A 168 10.61 -15.76 -8.68
CA ARG A 168 9.43 -16.34 -8.03
C ARG A 168 8.85 -17.49 -8.82
N ASP A 169 8.31 -18.45 -8.08
CA ASP A 169 7.60 -19.59 -8.62
C ASP A 169 6.21 -19.19 -9.15
N GLN A 170 5.69 -20.00 -10.07
CA GLN A 170 4.36 -19.79 -10.62
C GLN A 170 3.28 -20.29 -9.66
N HIS A 171 2.30 -19.44 -9.34
CA HIS A 171 1.10 -19.80 -8.59
C HIS A 171 -0.15 -19.20 -9.23
N ASN A 172 -1.22 -19.98 -9.35
CA ASN A 172 -2.52 -19.52 -9.86
C ASN A 172 -2.45 -18.78 -11.23
N GLY A 173 -1.46 -19.15 -12.06
CA GLY A 173 -1.19 -18.55 -13.36
C GLY A 173 -0.42 -17.22 -13.32
N ILE A 174 0.17 -16.87 -12.17
CA ILE A 174 0.97 -15.66 -11.96
C ILE A 174 2.41 -16.08 -11.66
N VAL A 175 3.36 -15.42 -12.32
CA VAL A 175 4.75 -15.31 -11.89
C VAL A 175 4.96 -13.83 -11.57
N GLU A 176 5.33 -13.51 -10.33
CA GLU A 176 5.42 -12.13 -9.84
C GLU A 176 6.32 -11.25 -10.73
N ASP A 177 7.44 -11.82 -11.19
CA ASP A 177 8.42 -11.21 -12.09
C ASP A 177 7.80 -10.59 -13.36
N PHE A 178 6.69 -11.16 -13.84
CA PHE A 178 6.06 -10.83 -15.10
C PHE A 178 4.76 -10.03 -14.94
N ILE A 179 4.17 -9.97 -13.74
CA ILE A 179 2.93 -9.21 -13.50
C ILE A 179 3.22 -7.79 -12.99
N THR A 180 4.25 -7.62 -12.14
CA THR A 180 4.57 -6.34 -11.52
C THR A 180 4.98 -5.23 -12.51
N PRO A 181 5.58 -5.49 -13.70
CA PRO A 181 5.86 -4.42 -14.67
C PRO A 181 4.60 -3.66 -15.09
N ALA A 182 3.49 -4.36 -15.34
CA ALA A 182 2.24 -3.73 -15.75
C ALA A 182 1.63 -2.85 -14.65
N TYR A 183 1.71 -3.28 -13.39
CA TYR A 183 1.32 -2.44 -12.23
C TYR A 183 2.18 -1.18 -12.15
N ALA A 184 3.47 -1.35 -12.41
CA ALA A 184 4.40 -0.25 -12.36
C ALA A 184 4.12 0.76 -13.49
N ASP A 185 3.81 0.29 -14.70
CA ASP A 185 3.45 1.13 -15.85
C ASP A 185 2.20 1.94 -15.56
N GLU A 186 1.20 1.28 -14.97
CA GLU A 186 -0.05 1.91 -14.60
C GLU A 186 0.11 2.95 -13.48
N LEU A 187 0.90 2.64 -12.43
CA LEU A 187 1.24 3.65 -11.42
C LEU A 187 1.98 4.84 -12.02
N SER A 188 2.91 4.60 -12.95
CA SER A 188 3.66 5.70 -13.58
C SER A 188 2.77 6.60 -14.41
N HIS A 189 1.79 6.01 -15.11
CA HIS A 189 0.77 6.78 -15.81
C HIS A 189 -0.03 7.66 -14.84
N TRP A 190 -0.57 7.10 -13.75
CA TRP A 190 -1.38 7.88 -12.81
C TRP A 190 -0.58 8.96 -12.07
N LEU A 191 0.67 8.67 -11.69
CA LEU A 191 1.57 9.67 -11.11
C LEU A 191 1.75 10.87 -12.07
N ILE A 192 1.96 10.60 -13.36
CA ILE A 192 2.07 11.66 -14.37
C ILE A 192 0.76 12.43 -14.47
N GLU A 193 -0.40 11.76 -14.57
CA GLU A 193 -1.68 12.43 -14.81
C GLU A 193 -2.22 13.22 -13.62
N ARG A 194 -1.85 12.84 -12.39
CA ARG A 194 -2.54 13.33 -11.18
C ARG A 194 -1.63 13.99 -10.15
N SER A 195 -0.33 13.71 -10.18
CA SER A 195 0.62 14.19 -9.17
C SER A 195 1.54 15.32 -9.66
N HIS A 196 1.13 16.11 -10.66
CA HIS A 196 1.98 17.14 -11.29
C HIS A 196 2.63 18.16 -10.32
N GLU A 197 1.98 18.47 -9.19
CA GLU A 197 2.51 19.42 -8.21
C GLU A 197 3.57 18.80 -7.28
N THR A 198 3.55 17.48 -7.11
CA THR A 198 4.43 16.73 -6.21
C THR A 198 5.50 15.93 -6.95
N LEU A 199 5.24 15.54 -8.20
CA LEU A 199 6.12 14.76 -9.06
C LEU A 199 6.99 15.64 -9.95
N GLY A 200 8.31 15.48 -9.87
CA GLY A 200 9.25 16.08 -10.82
C GLY A 200 9.64 15.17 -11.98
N ALA A 201 9.93 13.89 -11.70
CA ALA A 201 10.25 12.90 -12.72
C ALA A 201 9.97 11.48 -12.22
N ILE A 202 9.84 10.53 -13.14
CA ILE A 202 9.77 9.10 -12.82
C ILE A 202 11.04 8.41 -13.29
N ALA A 203 11.62 7.57 -12.44
CA ALA A 203 12.71 6.69 -12.82
C ALA A 203 12.34 5.21 -12.61
N ARG A 204 12.86 4.34 -13.48
CA ARG A 204 12.57 2.90 -13.50
C ARG A 204 13.86 2.10 -13.40
N PRO A 205 13.99 1.20 -12.40
CA PRO A 205 15.16 0.33 -12.31
C PRO A 205 15.17 -0.80 -13.35
N ARG A 206 13.99 -1.23 -13.83
CA ARG A 206 13.85 -2.25 -14.88
C ARG A 206 13.68 -1.59 -16.25
N SER A 207 14.22 -2.23 -17.27
CA SER A 207 13.93 -1.88 -18.67
C SER A 207 12.48 -2.24 -19.02
N GLN A 208 11.90 -1.54 -19.99
CA GLN A 208 10.60 -1.87 -20.59
C GLN A 208 10.76 -2.41 -22.02
N SER A 209 12.00 -2.60 -22.49
CA SER A 209 12.27 -2.95 -23.89
C SER A 209 11.84 -4.39 -24.21
N PRO A 210 11.18 -4.61 -25.37
CA PRO A 210 10.88 -5.96 -25.87
C PRO A 210 12.10 -6.65 -26.50
N GLU A 211 13.21 -5.93 -26.70
CA GLU A 211 14.44 -6.50 -27.26
C GLU A 211 15.05 -7.55 -26.36
N LEU A 212 15.77 -8.51 -26.95
CA LEU A 212 16.38 -9.61 -26.20
C LEU A 212 17.66 -9.17 -25.50
N HIS A 213 17.74 -9.48 -24.21
CA HIS A 213 19.00 -9.48 -23.48
C HIS A 213 19.87 -10.64 -23.97
N THR A 214 21.03 -10.33 -24.54
CA THR A 214 21.85 -11.30 -25.29
C THR A 214 22.26 -12.52 -24.46
N ALA A 215 22.64 -12.34 -23.19
CA ALA A 215 23.16 -13.45 -22.39
C ALA A 215 22.06 -14.39 -21.88
N SER A 216 20.83 -13.91 -21.70
CA SER A 216 19.71 -14.71 -21.20
C SER A 216 18.78 -15.22 -22.30
N GLY A 217 18.71 -14.52 -23.45
CA GLY A 217 17.72 -14.77 -24.49
C GLY A 217 16.30 -14.33 -24.12
N HIS A 218 16.10 -13.69 -22.96
CA HIS A 218 14.82 -13.14 -22.54
C HIS A 218 14.69 -11.67 -22.96
N PRO A 219 13.47 -11.17 -23.22
CA PRO A 219 13.24 -9.74 -23.39
C PRO A 219 13.71 -8.92 -22.19
N TRP A 220 14.25 -7.73 -22.43
CA TRP A 220 14.75 -6.83 -21.40
C TRP A 220 13.69 -6.47 -20.35
N TRP A 221 12.41 -6.37 -20.74
CA TRP A 221 11.31 -6.14 -19.79
C TRP A 221 11.11 -7.29 -18.78
N GLN A 222 11.57 -8.50 -19.10
CA GLN A 222 11.52 -9.64 -18.17
C GLN A 222 12.71 -9.67 -17.21
N MET A 223 13.81 -9.01 -17.54
CA MET A 223 15.04 -9.07 -16.76
C MET A 223 14.91 -8.32 -15.42
N GLY A 224 15.67 -8.79 -14.42
CA GLY A 224 15.86 -8.05 -13.17
C GLY A 224 16.44 -6.65 -13.41
N ALA A 225 16.11 -5.72 -12.52
CA ALA A 225 16.62 -4.36 -12.48
C ALA A 225 18.14 -4.29 -12.52
N ARG A 226 18.84 -5.21 -11.85
CA ARG A 226 20.31 -5.28 -11.88
C ARG A 226 20.88 -5.16 -13.30
N TYR A 227 20.38 -5.94 -14.24
CA TYR A 227 20.96 -6.01 -15.60
C TYR A 227 20.69 -4.73 -16.39
N ALA A 228 19.51 -4.14 -16.23
CA ALA A 228 19.19 -2.86 -16.86
C ALA A 228 20.08 -1.74 -16.31
N LEU A 229 20.35 -1.76 -15.01
CA LEU A 229 21.24 -0.82 -14.34
C LEU A 229 22.72 -1.04 -14.69
N GLU A 230 23.16 -2.29 -14.85
CA GLU A 230 24.49 -2.63 -15.38
C GLU A 230 24.68 -2.06 -16.80
N ALA A 231 23.69 -2.23 -17.67
CA ALA A 231 23.73 -1.70 -19.03
C ALA A 231 23.70 -0.16 -19.07
N ALA A 232 22.92 0.48 -18.19
CA ALA A 232 22.79 1.94 -18.14
C ALA A 232 23.96 2.63 -17.42
N PHE A 233 24.56 1.98 -16.42
CA PHE A 233 25.60 2.53 -15.55
C PHE A 233 26.79 1.55 -15.40
N PRO A 234 27.49 1.18 -16.49
CA PRO A 234 28.49 0.11 -16.47
C PRO A 234 29.72 0.41 -15.60
N THR A 235 29.99 1.68 -15.28
CA THR A 235 31.09 2.09 -14.39
C THR A 235 30.68 2.19 -12.92
N GLU A 236 29.38 2.16 -12.61
CA GLU A 236 28.83 2.34 -11.27
C GLU A 236 28.50 0.98 -10.63
N ALA A 237 29.49 0.10 -10.55
CA ALA A 237 29.32 -1.27 -10.04
C ALA A 237 28.71 -1.32 -8.63
N GLU A 238 28.90 -0.28 -7.81
CA GLU A 238 28.27 -0.17 -6.49
C GLU A 238 26.74 -0.14 -6.52
N ILE A 239 26.14 0.17 -7.68
CA ILE A 239 24.69 0.12 -7.90
C ILE A 239 24.24 -1.33 -8.13
N TRP A 240 24.91 -2.07 -9.02
CA TRP A 240 24.38 -3.33 -9.58
C TRP A 240 25.19 -4.60 -9.24
N ALA A 241 26.39 -4.46 -8.68
CA ALA A 241 27.28 -5.53 -8.24
C ALA A 241 27.92 -5.17 -6.89
N SER A 242 27.09 -4.96 -5.87
CA SER A 242 27.49 -4.55 -4.53
C SER A 242 28.02 -5.68 -3.63
N LEU A 243 27.86 -6.93 -4.06
CA LEU A 243 28.31 -8.17 -3.43
C LEU A 243 29.05 -9.05 -4.46
N PRO A 244 30.07 -8.52 -5.18
CA PRO A 244 30.65 -9.20 -6.35
C PRO A 244 31.39 -10.51 -6.00
N SER A 245 31.77 -10.66 -4.72
CA SER A 245 32.47 -11.83 -4.19
C SER A 245 31.55 -12.85 -3.51
N SER A 246 30.23 -12.61 -3.45
CA SER A 246 29.31 -13.60 -2.88
C SER A 246 29.37 -14.92 -3.69
N PRO A 247 29.47 -16.08 -3.03
CA PRO A 247 29.43 -17.40 -3.65
C PRO A 247 28.01 -17.98 -3.76
N GLU A 248 26.97 -17.26 -3.32
CA GLU A 248 25.60 -17.77 -3.32
C GLU A 248 25.10 -18.05 -4.74
N ALA A 249 24.43 -19.19 -4.92
CA ALA A 249 23.93 -19.58 -6.23
C ALA A 249 22.87 -18.60 -6.76
N ASN A 250 22.11 -17.97 -5.86
CA ASN A 250 21.11 -16.95 -6.14
C ASN A 250 21.62 -15.50 -5.95
N ARG A 251 22.94 -15.28 -5.92
CA ARG A 251 23.54 -13.94 -5.73
C ARG A 251 22.92 -12.86 -6.61
N GLU A 252 22.60 -13.17 -7.86
CA GLU A 252 22.11 -12.16 -8.80
C GLU A 252 20.69 -11.68 -8.44
N ALA A 253 19.86 -12.52 -7.82
CA ALA A 253 18.59 -12.12 -7.24
C ALA A 253 18.79 -11.19 -6.03
N LEU A 254 19.78 -11.49 -5.19
CA LEU A 254 20.14 -10.61 -4.07
C LEU A 254 20.66 -9.25 -4.57
N GLU A 255 21.47 -9.24 -5.60
CA GLU A 255 21.94 -8.00 -6.22
C GLU A 255 20.78 -7.23 -6.88
N ASP A 256 19.81 -7.90 -7.49
CA ASP A 256 18.58 -7.25 -8.00
C ASP A 256 17.82 -6.51 -6.90
N ILE A 257 17.65 -7.15 -5.73
CA ILE A 257 17.02 -6.55 -4.55
C ILE A 257 17.78 -5.29 -4.12
N ARG A 258 19.12 -5.37 -4.03
CA ARG A 258 19.99 -4.27 -3.57
C ARG A 258 20.12 -3.14 -4.59
N SER A 259 20.03 -3.47 -5.88
CA SER A 259 20.23 -2.51 -6.97
C SER A 259 19.18 -1.41 -7.00
N ARG A 260 17.94 -1.74 -6.61
CA ARG A 260 16.80 -0.82 -6.64
C ARG A 260 16.97 0.37 -5.69
N PRO A 261 17.20 0.18 -4.37
CA PRO A 261 17.48 1.29 -3.47
C PRO A 261 18.81 1.96 -3.77
N LYS A 262 19.85 1.22 -4.17
CA LYS A 262 21.15 1.82 -4.54
C LYS A 262 21.05 2.76 -5.74
N PHE A 263 20.27 2.39 -6.75
CA PHE A 263 19.94 3.27 -7.87
C PHE A 263 19.17 4.52 -7.42
N ALA A 264 18.14 4.34 -6.59
CA ALA A 264 17.37 5.47 -6.04
C ALA A 264 18.25 6.44 -5.25
N ASN A 265 19.19 5.92 -4.46
CA ASN A 265 20.17 6.72 -3.71
C ASN A 265 21.11 7.47 -4.66
N HIS A 266 21.63 6.78 -5.68
CA HIS A 266 22.54 7.35 -6.67
C HIS A 266 21.93 8.57 -7.39
N ILE A 267 20.67 8.46 -7.82
CA ILE A 267 19.96 9.56 -8.49
C ILE A 267 19.34 10.57 -7.53
N LYS A 268 19.50 10.36 -6.21
CA LYS A 268 18.90 11.19 -5.14
C LYS A 268 17.38 11.31 -5.28
N ALA A 269 16.72 10.18 -5.49
CA ALA A 269 15.27 10.12 -5.57
C ALA A 269 14.61 10.67 -4.29
N ALA A 270 13.44 11.28 -4.45
CA ALA A 270 12.64 11.79 -3.34
C ALA A 270 11.82 10.68 -2.66
N THR A 271 11.36 9.69 -3.43
CA THR A 271 10.57 8.56 -2.94
C THR A 271 10.88 7.31 -3.75
N LEU A 272 10.85 6.15 -3.10
CA LEU A 272 10.99 4.84 -3.73
C LEU A 272 9.76 3.97 -3.44
N LEU A 273 9.04 3.57 -4.49
CA LEU A 273 7.86 2.72 -4.42
C LEU A 273 8.17 1.36 -5.06
N HIS A 274 8.27 0.30 -4.27
CA HIS A 274 8.44 -1.05 -4.76
C HIS A 274 7.07 -1.71 -4.94
N LEU A 275 6.77 -2.23 -6.13
CA LEU A 275 5.51 -2.90 -6.42
C LEU A 275 5.69 -4.40 -6.50
N HIS A 276 4.93 -5.11 -5.68
CA HIS A 276 5.03 -6.55 -5.46
C HIS A 276 3.65 -7.21 -5.39
N THR A 277 3.67 -8.53 -5.44
CA THR A 277 2.54 -9.38 -5.05
C THR A 277 3.04 -10.42 -4.08
N ASN A 278 2.27 -10.72 -3.04
CA ASN A 278 2.77 -11.49 -1.93
C ASN A 278 2.52 -12.99 -2.10
N ALA A 279 3.23 -13.79 -1.32
CA ALA A 279 3.10 -15.23 -1.28
C ALA A 279 3.07 -15.72 0.17
N SER A 280 2.30 -16.78 0.41
CA SER A 280 2.33 -17.52 1.66
C SER A 280 2.04 -19.00 1.41
N GLU A 281 2.68 -19.86 2.21
CA GLU A 281 2.36 -21.30 2.28
C GLU A 281 0.91 -21.51 2.73
N ASN A 282 0.38 -20.61 3.58
CA ASN A 282 -1.05 -20.60 3.90
C ASN A 282 -1.80 -19.82 2.81
N THR A 283 -2.36 -20.54 1.86
CA THR A 283 -3.07 -20.00 0.68
C THR A 283 -4.41 -19.33 1.01
N THR A 284 -4.86 -19.33 2.27
CA THR A 284 -6.06 -18.59 2.70
C THR A 284 -5.79 -17.13 3.01
N ILE A 285 -4.53 -16.74 3.21
CA ILE A 285 -4.14 -15.34 3.48
C ILE A 285 -4.44 -14.50 2.24
N THR A 286 -4.95 -13.29 2.45
CA THR A 286 -5.46 -12.40 1.40
C THR A 286 -5.19 -10.93 1.73
N GLY A 287 -5.19 -10.12 0.67
CA GLY A 287 -5.33 -8.68 0.69
C GLY A 287 -4.03 -7.91 0.56
N THR A 288 -4.17 -6.59 0.42
CA THR A 288 -3.06 -5.66 0.25
C THR A 288 -2.26 -5.49 1.55
N ARG A 289 -0.93 -5.39 1.44
CA ARG A 289 -0.02 -4.99 2.53
C ARG A 289 0.93 -3.90 2.06
N VAL A 290 1.41 -3.09 3.00
CA VAL A 290 2.53 -2.18 2.75
C VAL A 290 3.60 -2.41 3.82
N TYR A 291 4.84 -2.65 3.40
CA TYR A 291 5.97 -2.83 4.29
C TYR A 291 6.91 -1.63 4.26
N TYR A 292 7.43 -1.25 5.43
CA TYR A 292 8.45 -0.22 5.60
C TYR A 292 9.58 -0.71 6.52
N GLN A 293 10.71 -0.01 6.55
CA GLN A 293 11.82 -0.35 7.44
C GLN A 293 11.55 0.13 8.88
N THR A 294 11.72 -0.74 9.88
CA THR A 294 11.58 -0.39 11.31
C THR A 294 12.38 0.86 11.68
N GLY A 295 11.81 1.73 12.53
CA GLY A 295 12.41 3.00 12.93
C GLY A 295 12.31 4.13 11.91
N ARG A 296 11.51 3.98 10.83
CA ARG A 296 11.31 5.02 9.81
C ARG A 296 9.87 5.56 9.81
N PRO A 297 9.57 6.60 10.62
CA PRO A 297 8.21 7.13 10.73
C PRO A 297 7.68 7.75 9.44
N ALA A 298 8.53 8.36 8.63
CA ALA A 298 8.14 8.93 7.33
C ALA A 298 7.65 7.83 6.37
N ASP A 299 8.35 6.69 6.31
CA ASP A 299 7.98 5.54 5.49
C ASP A 299 6.67 4.91 6.00
N SER A 300 6.49 4.83 7.32
CA SER A 300 5.24 4.37 7.93
C SER A 300 4.06 5.28 7.55
N SER A 301 4.25 6.60 7.64
CA SER A 301 3.21 7.58 7.29
C SER A 301 2.83 7.48 5.81
N LEU A 302 3.81 7.38 4.91
CA LEU A 302 3.59 7.14 3.48
C LEU A 302 2.81 5.84 3.24
N GLY A 303 3.23 4.75 3.88
CA GLY A 303 2.57 3.46 3.72
C GLY A 303 1.13 3.44 4.23
N ASN A 304 0.86 4.13 5.34
CA ASN A 304 -0.50 4.28 5.88
C ASN A 304 -1.40 5.09 4.94
N SER A 305 -0.86 6.16 4.35
CA SER A 305 -1.58 6.94 3.33
C SER A 305 -1.92 6.08 2.11
N ILE A 306 -0.96 5.31 1.60
CA ILE A 306 -1.16 4.38 0.49
C ILE A 306 -2.25 3.35 0.81
N LEU A 307 -2.20 2.69 1.98
CA LEU A 307 -3.22 1.72 2.36
C LEU A 307 -4.61 2.34 2.50
N CYS A 308 -4.71 3.56 3.04
CA CYS A 308 -5.97 4.28 3.15
C CYS A 308 -6.63 4.47 1.78
N TYR A 309 -5.91 5.01 0.80
CA TYR A 309 -6.48 5.31 -0.51
C TYR A 309 -6.54 4.10 -1.45
N MET A 310 -5.70 3.08 -1.25
CA MET A 310 -5.92 1.77 -1.88
C MET A 310 -7.22 1.15 -1.39
N LYS A 311 -7.53 1.21 -0.08
CA LYS A 311 -8.81 0.73 0.45
C LYS A 311 -9.98 1.45 -0.21
N GLU A 312 -9.95 2.79 -0.20
CA GLU A 312 -11.01 3.62 -0.79
C GLU A 312 -11.26 3.26 -2.27
N LEU A 313 -10.21 3.16 -3.08
CA LEU A 313 -10.38 2.98 -4.53
C LEU A 313 -10.66 1.54 -4.93
N ILE A 314 -10.05 0.55 -4.25
CA ILE A 314 -10.33 -0.87 -4.51
C ILE A 314 -11.76 -1.19 -4.11
N GLN A 315 -12.20 -0.77 -2.92
CA GLN A 315 -13.54 -1.09 -2.41
C GLN A 315 -14.65 -0.30 -3.10
N ALA A 316 -14.32 0.77 -3.83
CA ALA A 316 -15.25 1.44 -4.73
C ALA A 316 -15.62 0.58 -5.96
N GLN A 317 -14.84 -0.46 -6.28
CA GLN A 317 -15.12 -1.36 -7.39
C GLN A 317 -16.04 -2.49 -6.90
N GLY A 318 -17.21 -2.65 -7.53
CA GLY A 318 -18.24 -3.61 -7.09
C GLY A 318 -17.74 -5.04 -6.77
N PRO A 319 -16.93 -5.69 -7.63
CA PRO A 319 -16.39 -7.02 -7.33
C PRO A 319 -15.43 -7.10 -6.13
N TYR A 320 -15.00 -5.95 -5.59
CA TYR A 320 -13.93 -5.82 -4.60
C TYR A 320 -14.35 -5.00 -3.38
N GLU A 321 -15.65 -4.77 -3.17
CA GLU A 321 -16.20 -4.01 -2.02
C GLU A 321 -15.69 -4.54 -0.67
N ASP A 322 -15.55 -5.86 -0.54
CA ASP A 322 -15.05 -6.54 0.65
C ASP A 322 -13.56 -6.93 0.57
N TYR A 323 -12.82 -6.46 -0.46
CA TYR A 323 -11.41 -6.82 -0.61
C TYR A 323 -10.60 -6.31 0.58
N TYR A 324 -9.83 -7.21 1.19
CA TYR A 324 -9.07 -6.88 2.39
C TYR A 324 -7.89 -5.96 2.08
N VAL A 325 -7.84 -4.81 2.74
CA VAL A 325 -6.68 -3.91 2.75
C VAL A 325 -6.25 -3.70 4.20
N ALA A 326 -4.97 -3.93 4.48
CA ALA A 326 -4.45 -3.76 5.84
C ALA A 326 -4.68 -2.34 6.37
N THR A 327 -4.96 -2.24 7.67
CA THR A 327 -5.32 -0.96 8.31
C THR A 327 -4.11 -0.10 8.67
N ALA A 328 -2.91 -0.65 8.61
CA ALA A 328 -1.65 0.05 8.85
C ALA A 328 -0.52 -0.63 8.10
N ALA A 329 0.49 0.15 7.72
CA ALA A 329 1.73 -0.36 7.17
C ALA A 329 2.51 -1.12 8.24
N GLU A 330 3.19 -2.19 7.83
CA GLU A 330 3.87 -3.13 8.73
C GLU A 330 5.39 -2.93 8.67
N PRO A 331 6.08 -2.79 9.81
CA PRO A 331 7.54 -2.74 9.84
C PRO A 331 8.11 -4.12 9.48
N ASN A 332 9.03 -4.18 8.53
CA ASN A 332 9.68 -5.42 8.13
C ASN A 332 11.10 -5.13 7.60
N ASN A 333 12.06 -5.98 7.94
CA ASN A 333 13.46 -5.79 7.61
C ASN A 333 13.80 -6.31 6.20
N LYS A 334 13.36 -5.58 5.18
CA LYS A 334 13.56 -5.93 3.77
C LYS A 334 14.69 -5.13 3.13
N GLY A 335 15.61 -5.77 2.41
CA GLY A 335 16.79 -5.13 1.78
C GLY A 335 16.42 -3.96 0.86
N LYS A 336 15.26 -4.04 0.19
CA LYS A 336 14.66 -2.98 -0.63
C LYS A 336 14.42 -1.68 0.14
N ASN A 337 13.91 -1.76 1.38
CA ASN A 337 13.67 -0.58 2.22
C ASN A 337 14.88 -0.25 3.10
N ARG A 338 15.57 -1.27 3.64
CA ARG A 338 16.72 -1.12 4.55
C ARG A 338 17.84 -0.26 3.96
N LEU A 339 18.07 -0.40 2.66
CA LEU A 339 19.16 0.28 1.95
C LEU A 339 18.75 1.61 1.31
N ALA A 340 17.48 2.01 1.41
CA ALA A 340 16.98 3.25 0.81
C ALA A 340 17.25 4.46 1.72
N GLU A 341 17.73 5.56 1.13
CA GLU A 341 18.07 6.79 1.86
C GLU A 341 16.97 7.85 1.87
N MET A 342 15.87 7.56 1.18
CA MET A 342 14.64 8.35 1.09
C MET A 342 13.46 7.53 1.64
N PRO A 343 12.27 8.14 1.81
CA PRO A 343 11.04 7.41 2.06
C PRO A 343 10.83 6.26 1.06
N SER A 344 10.76 5.04 1.58
CA SER A 344 10.69 3.82 0.77
C SER A 344 9.68 2.84 1.34
N VAL A 345 8.81 2.32 0.46
CA VAL A 345 7.81 1.32 0.85
C VAL A 345 7.72 0.20 -0.19
N ILE A 346 7.36 -0.98 0.29
CA ILE A 346 6.97 -2.12 -0.55
C ILE A 346 5.45 -2.24 -0.50
N VAL A 347 4.80 -2.11 -1.65
CA VAL A 347 3.36 -2.28 -1.81
C VAL A 347 3.10 -3.68 -2.37
N GLU A 348 2.56 -4.54 -1.54
CA GLU A 348 2.07 -5.87 -1.90
C GLU A 348 0.60 -5.75 -2.30
N SER A 349 0.28 -5.85 -3.58
CA SER A 349 -1.09 -5.59 -4.07
C SER A 349 -2.10 -6.71 -3.76
N GLY A 350 -1.62 -7.87 -3.30
CA GLY A 350 -2.43 -9.06 -3.01
C GLY A 350 -1.58 -10.32 -2.99
N PHE A 351 -2.13 -11.42 -2.48
CA PHE A 351 -1.44 -12.71 -2.37
C PHE A 351 -1.65 -13.58 -3.62
N HIS A 352 -0.65 -13.71 -4.50
CA HIS A 352 -0.79 -14.53 -5.70
C HIS A 352 -0.92 -16.04 -5.41
N THR A 353 -0.60 -16.49 -4.19
CA THR A 353 -0.88 -17.86 -3.72
C THR A 353 -2.35 -18.07 -3.31
N ASN A 354 -3.09 -17.00 -3.03
CA ASN A 354 -4.54 -17.05 -2.79
C ASN A 354 -5.29 -16.98 -4.13
N PRO A 355 -6.19 -17.93 -4.45
CA PRO A 355 -6.88 -17.94 -5.73
C PRO A 355 -7.75 -16.71 -6.02
N SER A 356 -8.37 -16.12 -4.99
CA SER A 356 -9.22 -14.92 -5.12
C SER A 356 -8.38 -13.70 -5.43
N ASP A 357 -7.31 -13.48 -4.66
CA ASP A 357 -6.36 -12.40 -4.92
C ASP A 357 -5.67 -12.58 -6.27
N ALA A 358 -5.29 -13.81 -6.64
CA ALA A 358 -4.71 -14.06 -7.94
C ALA A 358 -5.67 -13.70 -9.09
N ALA A 359 -6.97 -13.95 -8.94
CA ALA A 359 -7.97 -13.51 -9.91
C ALA A 359 -8.02 -11.98 -9.98
N ALA A 360 -8.08 -11.30 -8.84
CA ALA A 360 -8.06 -9.84 -8.74
C ALA A 360 -6.78 -9.24 -9.37
N LEU A 361 -5.62 -9.81 -9.07
CA LEU A 361 -4.32 -9.34 -9.58
C LEU A 361 -4.24 -9.35 -11.11
N LYS A 362 -4.96 -10.27 -11.77
CA LYS A 362 -5.05 -10.38 -13.23
C LYS A 362 -6.13 -9.48 -13.83
N ASP A 363 -7.03 -8.92 -13.04
CA ASP A 363 -8.10 -8.04 -13.49
C ASP A 363 -7.58 -6.60 -13.69
N PRO A 364 -7.68 -6.04 -14.92
CA PRO A 364 -7.33 -4.65 -15.17
C PRO A 364 -8.08 -3.64 -14.29
N ALA A 365 -9.34 -3.90 -13.90
CA ALA A 365 -10.11 -3.00 -13.06
C ALA A 365 -9.52 -2.91 -11.65
N PHE A 366 -9.15 -4.06 -11.06
CA PHE A 366 -8.44 -4.11 -9.78
C PHE A 366 -7.09 -3.40 -9.87
N ARG A 367 -6.30 -3.68 -10.92
CA ARG A 367 -4.98 -3.04 -11.10
C ARG A 367 -5.10 -1.52 -11.22
N THR A 368 -6.10 -1.04 -11.96
CA THR A 368 -6.38 0.41 -12.08
C THR A 368 -6.70 1.01 -10.73
N ALA A 369 -7.63 0.42 -9.98
CA ALA A 369 -8.04 0.90 -8.67
C ALA A 369 -6.88 0.90 -7.66
N ALA A 370 -6.12 -0.20 -7.61
CA ALA A 370 -4.95 -0.34 -6.75
C ALA A 370 -3.89 0.73 -7.06
N MET A 371 -3.54 0.95 -8.33
CA MET A 371 -2.49 1.90 -8.69
C MET A 371 -2.93 3.36 -8.59
N LYS A 372 -4.20 3.69 -8.86
CA LYS A 372 -4.76 5.00 -8.49
C LYS A 372 -4.73 5.21 -6.97
N GLY A 373 -4.99 4.17 -6.18
CA GLY A 373 -4.88 4.23 -4.72
C GLY A 373 -3.45 4.50 -4.23
N VAL A 374 -2.45 3.85 -4.84
CA VAL A 374 -1.02 4.13 -4.55
C VAL A 374 -0.65 5.56 -4.93
N GLU A 375 -1.07 6.02 -6.12
CA GLU A 375 -0.86 7.41 -6.56
C GLU A 375 -1.47 8.40 -5.58
N LYS A 376 -2.77 8.26 -5.27
CA LYS A 376 -3.50 9.15 -4.38
C LYS A 376 -2.87 9.19 -3.00
N GLY A 377 -2.45 8.03 -2.47
CA GLY A 377 -1.74 7.96 -1.21
C GLY A 377 -0.35 8.61 -1.21
N TYR A 378 0.41 8.46 -2.30
CA TYR A 378 1.67 9.18 -2.47
C TYR A 378 1.45 10.70 -2.54
N ARG A 379 0.53 11.15 -3.40
CA ARG A 379 0.27 12.55 -3.67
C ARG A 379 -0.22 13.29 -2.43
N LEU A 380 -1.26 12.78 -1.77
CA LEU A 380 -1.83 13.41 -0.58
C LEU A 380 -0.83 13.40 0.58
N HIS A 381 -0.03 12.35 0.73
CA HIS A 381 1.06 12.35 1.70
C HIS A 381 2.12 13.41 1.41
N ALA A 382 2.52 13.57 0.15
CA ALA A 382 3.48 14.60 -0.26
C ALA A 382 2.94 16.03 -0.12
N GLU A 383 1.62 16.21 -0.25
CA GLU A 383 0.89 17.47 0.01
C GLU A 383 0.70 17.75 1.52
N GLY A 384 1.00 16.78 2.40
CA GLY A 384 0.80 16.89 3.85
C GLY A 384 -0.65 16.67 4.28
N GLU A 385 -1.47 16.12 3.40
CA GLU A 385 -2.89 15.86 3.62
C GLU A 385 -3.11 14.52 4.35
N PRO A 386 -3.97 14.48 5.39
CA PRO A 386 -4.25 13.25 6.11
C PRO A 386 -5.16 12.32 5.31
N CYS A 387 -5.14 11.03 5.66
CA CYS A 387 -6.20 10.10 5.26
C CYS A 387 -7.55 10.61 5.76
N LYS A 388 -8.45 10.95 4.82
CA LYS A 388 -9.78 11.46 5.12
C LYS A 388 -10.80 10.80 4.20
N GLU A 389 -11.82 10.22 4.80
CA GLU A 389 -12.94 9.58 4.11
C GLU A 389 -13.69 10.59 3.25
N PHE A 390 -14.07 10.20 2.02
CA PHE A 390 -14.98 10.99 1.21
C PHE A 390 -16.41 10.86 1.74
N ARG A 391 -16.94 11.94 2.32
CA ARG A 391 -18.32 11.98 2.84
C ARG A 391 -18.99 13.33 2.62
N VAL A 392 -20.31 13.31 2.44
CA VAL A 392 -21.14 14.52 2.50
C VAL A 392 -21.29 14.95 3.96
N THR A 393 -20.95 16.20 4.25
CA THR A 393 -21.05 16.76 5.60
C THR A 393 -22.34 17.55 5.81
N ASP A 394 -22.82 18.23 4.76
CA ASP A 394 -24.03 19.04 4.84
C ASP A 394 -24.60 19.32 3.44
N ILE A 395 -25.93 19.37 3.34
CA ILE A 395 -26.65 19.94 2.19
C ILE A 395 -27.64 20.94 2.79
N PRO A 396 -27.28 22.24 2.90
CA PRO A 396 -28.06 23.19 3.67
C PRO A 396 -29.47 23.32 3.11
N MET A 397 -30.42 23.43 4.04
CA MET A 397 -31.83 23.64 3.76
C MET A 397 -32.03 25.02 3.15
N ILE A 398 -32.26 25.07 1.84
CA ILE A 398 -32.60 26.32 1.14
C ILE A 398 -34.13 26.44 1.05
N GLY A 399 -34.66 27.60 1.46
CA GLY A 399 -35.99 28.04 1.06
C GLY A 399 -35.97 28.44 -0.41
N ALA A 400 -36.31 27.51 -1.29
CA ALA A 400 -36.47 27.78 -2.72
C ALA A 400 -37.86 28.35 -2.96
N GLY A 401 -37.95 29.63 -3.33
CA GLY A 401 -39.21 30.18 -3.85
C GLY A 401 -39.57 29.49 -5.15
N SER A 402 -40.80 28.99 -5.29
CA SER A 402 -41.30 28.33 -6.49
C SER A 402 -41.50 29.29 -7.69
N ASN A 403 -40.74 30.39 -7.80
CA ASN A 403 -41.02 31.43 -8.78
C ASN A 403 -39.89 31.67 -9.79
N PRO A 404 -40.10 31.35 -11.08
CA PRO A 404 -41.24 30.60 -11.64
C PRO A 404 -41.24 29.10 -11.28
N PRO A 405 -42.41 28.43 -11.28
CA PRO A 405 -42.52 27.00 -11.02
C PRO A 405 -41.68 26.21 -12.01
N GLY A 406 -40.99 25.18 -11.53
CA GLY A 406 -40.14 24.34 -12.38
C GLY A 406 -38.76 24.94 -12.73
N LYS A 407 -38.33 26.04 -12.08
CA LYS A 407 -36.94 26.50 -12.23
C LYS A 407 -35.98 25.70 -11.36
N TYR A 408 -34.82 25.37 -11.91
CA TYR A 408 -33.73 24.80 -11.12
C TYR A 408 -33.15 25.82 -10.15
N VAL A 409 -33.04 25.45 -8.88
CA VAL A 409 -32.33 26.15 -7.83
C VAL A 409 -30.99 25.45 -7.61
N PRO A 410 -29.88 26.21 -7.57
CA PRO A 410 -28.58 25.64 -7.25
C PRO A 410 -28.54 25.24 -5.77
N LEU A 411 -28.29 23.97 -5.50
CA LEU A 411 -28.03 23.46 -4.16
C LEU A 411 -26.54 23.23 -3.96
N LEU A 412 -26.12 23.32 -2.69
CA LEU A 412 -24.73 23.15 -2.27
C LEU A 412 -24.59 21.82 -1.55
N ALA A 413 -23.69 20.97 -1.99
CA ALA A 413 -23.27 19.77 -1.29
C ALA A 413 -21.88 20.01 -0.69
N HIS A 414 -21.85 20.24 0.62
CA HIS A 414 -20.60 20.29 1.38
C HIS A 414 -20.11 18.87 1.62
N TYR A 415 -18.84 18.64 1.31
CA TYR A 415 -18.18 17.37 1.54
C TYR A 415 -16.82 17.57 2.20
N GLU A 416 -16.29 16.46 2.71
CA GLU A 416 -14.89 16.31 3.08
C GLU A 416 -14.26 15.10 2.39
N GLY A 417 -12.94 15.00 2.46
CA GLY A 417 -12.16 14.00 1.73
C GLY A 417 -11.61 14.59 0.43
N TYR A 418 -11.03 13.73 -0.40
CA TYR A 418 -10.28 14.14 -1.61
C TYR A 418 -10.83 13.42 -2.85
N PRO A 419 -12.08 13.67 -3.26
CA PRO A 419 -12.68 12.98 -4.41
C PRO A 419 -11.99 13.35 -5.72
N GLN A 420 -11.99 12.43 -6.68
CA GLN A 420 -11.61 12.74 -8.05
C GLN A 420 -12.78 13.41 -8.78
N LEU A 421 -12.66 14.69 -9.09
CA LEU A 421 -13.71 15.43 -9.80
C LEU A 421 -13.63 15.21 -11.33
N PRO A 422 -14.73 15.39 -12.09
CA PRO A 422 -16.07 15.80 -11.63
C PRO A 422 -16.83 14.69 -10.88
N ALA A 423 -17.69 15.08 -9.93
CA ALA A 423 -18.57 14.15 -9.23
C ALA A 423 -20.03 14.27 -9.72
N THR A 424 -20.83 13.26 -9.41
CA THR A 424 -22.30 13.28 -9.53
C THR A 424 -22.94 13.16 -8.16
N ILE A 425 -24.14 13.72 -8.00
CA ILE A 425 -24.97 13.52 -6.81
C ILE A 425 -26.21 12.73 -7.17
N GLU A 426 -26.50 11.69 -6.39
CA GLU A 426 -27.73 10.91 -6.49
C GLU A 426 -28.65 11.32 -5.35
N ILE A 427 -29.91 11.62 -5.68
CA ILE A 427 -30.97 12.03 -4.75
C ILE A 427 -32.09 10.99 -4.79
N GLU A 428 -32.51 10.53 -3.62
CA GLU A 428 -33.71 9.71 -3.43
C GLU A 428 -34.67 10.39 -2.46
N THR A 429 -35.93 10.49 -2.85
CA THR A 429 -37.00 11.11 -2.06
C THR A 429 -37.48 10.15 -0.98
N LEU A 430 -37.43 10.58 0.28
CA LEU A 430 -37.95 9.82 1.42
C LEU A 430 -39.39 10.22 1.73
N HIS A 431 -39.70 11.52 1.63
CA HIS A 431 -41.04 12.06 1.82
C HIS A 431 -41.35 13.13 0.78
N CYS A 432 -42.44 12.94 0.04
CA CYS A 432 -42.96 13.92 -0.92
C CYS A 432 -44.34 14.44 -0.47
N PRO A 433 -44.47 15.75 -0.17
CA PRO A 433 -45.74 16.35 0.21
C PRO A 433 -46.78 16.34 -0.90
N ALA A 434 -48.06 16.33 -0.53
CA ALA A 434 -49.16 16.38 -1.48
C ALA A 434 -49.16 17.70 -2.28
N GLY A 435 -49.30 17.62 -3.60
CA GLY A 435 -49.29 18.78 -4.50
C GLY A 435 -47.89 19.24 -4.95
N VAL A 436 -46.83 18.52 -4.53
CA VAL A 436 -45.45 18.72 -4.98
C VAL A 436 -45.06 17.55 -5.89
N GLU A 437 -44.34 17.83 -6.96
CA GLU A 437 -43.66 16.80 -7.77
C GLU A 437 -42.24 16.65 -7.25
N CYS A 438 -41.91 15.45 -6.74
CA CYS A 438 -40.56 15.08 -6.33
C CYS A 438 -39.99 14.09 -7.35
N GLU A 439 -38.73 14.29 -7.74
CA GLU A 439 -38.03 13.43 -8.70
C GLU A 439 -36.74 12.91 -8.09
N ASP A 440 -36.63 11.58 -8.02
CA ASP A 440 -35.36 10.90 -7.77
C ASP A 440 -34.47 11.04 -9.00
N GLY A 441 -33.16 11.06 -8.81
CA GLY A 441 -32.25 11.11 -9.94
C GLY A 441 -30.79 11.33 -9.61
N THR A 442 -29.96 11.20 -10.64
CA THR A 442 -28.52 11.49 -10.59
C THR A 442 -28.25 12.76 -11.38
N TYR A 443 -27.60 13.72 -10.74
CA TYR A 443 -27.31 15.04 -11.31
C TYR A 443 -25.79 15.25 -11.38
N PRO A 444 -25.27 15.85 -12.47
CA PRO A 444 -23.89 16.30 -12.49
C PRO A 444 -23.69 17.42 -11.48
N THR A 445 -22.56 17.40 -10.78
CA THR A 445 -22.16 18.50 -9.92
C THR A 445 -21.20 19.45 -10.64
N MET A 446 -21.14 20.70 -10.20
CA MET A 446 -20.24 21.73 -10.69
C MET A 446 -19.39 22.25 -9.54
N GLY A 447 -18.13 22.55 -9.82
CA GLY A 447 -17.16 23.01 -8.84
C GLY A 447 -15.90 22.14 -8.84
N THR A 448 -14.83 22.68 -8.28
CA THR A 448 -13.52 22.01 -8.12
C THR A 448 -13.17 21.79 -6.66
N GLU A 449 -14.00 22.27 -5.73
CA GLU A 449 -13.81 22.20 -4.29
C GLU A 449 -15.17 22.21 -3.58
N SER A 450 -15.18 21.88 -2.28
CA SER A 450 -16.37 21.90 -1.43
C SER A 450 -16.82 23.35 -1.17
N PRO A 451 -18.11 23.70 -1.33
CA PRO A 451 -19.21 22.83 -1.74
C PRO A 451 -19.32 22.62 -3.26
N LEU A 452 -19.82 21.46 -3.67
CA LEU A 452 -20.23 21.22 -5.05
C LEU A 452 -21.66 21.72 -5.29
N LEU A 453 -21.90 22.27 -6.47
CA LEU A 453 -23.18 22.82 -6.85
C LEU A 453 -23.94 21.87 -7.76
N PHE A 454 -25.23 21.63 -7.50
CA PHE A 454 -26.07 20.79 -8.36
C PHE A 454 -27.46 21.40 -8.57
N PRO A 455 -28.07 21.21 -9.76
CA PRO A 455 -29.39 21.75 -10.03
C PRO A 455 -30.48 20.87 -9.40
N PHE A 456 -31.39 21.47 -8.64
CA PHE A 456 -32.57 20.80 -8.09
C PHE A 456 -33.84 21.61 -8.37
N ARG A 457 -35.00 20.97 -8.44
CA ARG A 457 -36.27 21.62 -8.79
C ARG A 457 -37.36 21.23 -7.82
N CYS A 458 -38.09 22.22 -7.30
CA CYS A 458 -39.43 22.00 -6.75
C CYS A 458 -40.44 21.98 -7.92
N GLY A 459 -41.00 20.82 -8.25
CA GLY A 459 -42.10 20.72 -9.22
C GLY A 459 -43.47 20.89 -8.53
N GLY A 460 -44.48 21.32 -9.30
CA GLY A 460 -45.82 21.64 -8.80
C GLY A 460 -46.00 23.09 -8.30
N ASP A 461 -47.23 23.42 -7.91
CA ASP A 461 -47.65 24.72 -7.35
C ASP A 461 -48.22 24.51 -5.93
N PRO A 462 -47.36 24.26 -4.92
CA PRO A 462 -47.84 24.06 -3.55
C PRO A 462 -48.43 25.37 -3.00
N PRO A 463 -49.61 25.33 -2.34
CA PRO A 463 -50.27 26.53 -1.81
C PRO A 463 -49.57 27.12 -0.58
N GLU A 464 -48.75 26.33 0.13
CA GLU A 464 -48.03 26.72 1.35
C GLU A 464 -46.58 26.21 1.32
N GLN A 465 -45.78 26.57 2.33
CA GLN A 465 -44.43 26.03 2.52
C GLN A 465 -44.49 24.51 2.73
N GLN A 466 -43.82 23.76 1.85
CA GLN A 466 -43.75 22.30 1.91
C GLN A 466 -42.31 21.84 2.12
N ILE A 467 -42.13 20.77 2.90
CA ILE A 467 -40.81 20.19 3.19
C ILE A 467 -40.70 18.84 2.48
N ILE A 468 -39.73 18.71 1.58
CA ILE A 468 -39.35 17.44 0.96
C ILE A 468 -38.22 16.83 1.78
N GLU A 469 -38.35 15.59 2.23
CA GLU A 469 -37.26 14.85 2.85
C GLU A 469 -36.60 13.94 1.81
N PHE A 470 -35.28 13.90 1.82
CA PHE A 470 -34.50 13.14 0.85
C PHE A 470 -33.26 12.53 1.50
N ARG A 471 -32.64 11.59 0.79
CA ARG A 471 -31.26 11.19 1.02
C ARG A 471 -30.43 11.42 -0.24
N ALA A 472 -29.18 11.79 -0.05
CA ALA A 472 -28.24 12.09 -1.12
C ALA A 472 -26.91 11.37 -0.93
N ARG A 473 -26.26 10.98 -2.03
CA ARG A 473 -24.86 10.53 -2.01
C ARG A 473 -24.08 11.10 -3.18
N LEU A 474 -22.80 11.38 -2.96
CA LEU A 474 -21.88 11.76 -4.04
C LEU A 474 -21.19 10.52 -4.58
N THR A 475 -20.92 10.52 -5.88
CA THR A 475 -20.02 9.56 -6.56
C THR A 475 -18.97 10.34 -7.33
N ASP A 476 -17.69 10.11 -7.05
CA ASP A 476 -16.59 10.76 -7.75
C ASP A 476 -16.25 10.05 -9.09
N ALA A 477 -15.35 10.62 -9.88
CA ALA A 477 -14.96 10.09 -11.19
C ALA A 477 -14.14 8.78 -11.12
N ASP A 478 -13.66 8.38 -9.94
CA ASP A 478 -13.06 7.07 -9.70
C ASP A 478 -14.09 6.03 -9.21
N GLY A 479 -15.35 6.46 -9.02
CA GLY A 479 -16.45 5.62 -8.58
C GLY A 479 -16.60 5.54 -7.06
N VAL A 480 -15.83 6.31 -6.28
CA VAL A 480 -15.94 6.35 -4.83
C VAL A 480 -17.26 6.98 -4.45
N ARG A 481 -18.04 6.27 -3.63
CA ARG A 481 -19.37 6.72 -3.17
C ARG A 481 -19.32 7.11 -1.71
N THR A 482 -19.97 8.21 -1.39
CA THR A 482 -20.24 8.55 0.01
C THR A 482 -21.38 7.68 0.55
N GLU A 483 -21.45 7.55 1.87
CA GLU A 483 -22.69 7.13 2.53
C GLU A 483 -23.85 8.08 2.19
N TRP A 484 -25.07 7.58 2.37
CA TRP A 484 -26.28 8.38 2.23
C TRP A 484 -26.35 9.44 3.32
N HIS A 485 -26.52 10.70 2.92
CA HIS A 485 -26.78 11.83 3.78
C HIS A 485 -28.26 12.21 3.68
N GLU A 486 -28.98 12.15 4.80
CA GLU A 486 -30.38 12.58 4.86
C GLU A 486 -30.46 14.10 5.05
N GLY A 487 -31.38 14.73 4.34
CA GLY A 487 -31.60 16.17 4.39
C GLY A 487 -33.05 16.53 4.08
N SER A 488 -33.33 17.83 4.07
CA SER A 488 -34.63 18.33 3.65
C SER A 488 -34.54 19.61 2.81
N PHE A 489 -35.48 19.76 1.88
CA PHE A 489 -35.65 20.97 1.08
C PHE A 489 -36.96 21.64 1.43
N THR A 490 -36.95 22.97 1.43
CA THR A 490 -38.18 23.75 1.56
C THR A 490 -38.58 24.32 0.21
N CYS A 491 -39.74 23.89 -0.28
CA CYS A 491 -40.41 24.51 -1.41
C CYS A 491 -41.41 25.56 -0.88
N MET A 492 -41.17 26.84 -1.15
CA MET A 492 -42.09 27.91 -0.76
C MET A 492 -43.12 28.15 -1.86
N GLY A 493 -44.42 28.12 -1.50
CA GLY A 493 -45.53 28.45 -2.40
C GLY A 493 -45.62 29.94 -2.79
N MET A 494 -46.44 30.26 -3.78
CA MET A 494 -46.70 31.66 -4.19
C MET A 494 -47.44 32.43 -3.09
N VAL A 495 -46.79 33.42 -2.48
CA VAL A 495 -47.49 34.42 -1.67
C VAL A 495 -48.11 35.44 -2.63
N PHE A 496 -49.37 35.26 -2.99
CA PHE A 496 -50.14 36.33 -3.62
C PHE A 496 -50.46 37.37 -2.52
N PRO A 497 -50.02 38.65 -2.65
CA PRO A 497 -50.51 39.68 -1.75
C PRO A 497 -52.02 39.81 -1.95
N ASP A 498 -52.78 39.72 -0.85
CA ASP A 498 -54.22 39.99 -0.84
C ASP A 498 -54.47 41.36 -1.49
N VAL A 499 -55.04 41.36 -2.68
CA VAL A 499 -55.58 42.57 -3.29
C VAL A 499 -57.02 42.68 -2.79
N SER A 500 -57.16 43.28 -1.61
CA SER A 500 -58.44 43.64 -0.99
C SER A 500 -59.20 44.70 -1.79
#